data_AF-A0A315T8E5-F1
#
_entry.id   AF-A0A315T8E5-F1
#
_cell.length_a   1.000
_cell.length_b   1.000
_cell.length_c   1.000
_cell.angle_alpha   90.00
_cell.angle_beta   90.00
_cell.angle_gamma   90.00
#
_symmetry.space_group_name_H-M   'P 1'
#
loop_
_entity.id
_entity.type
_entity.pdbx_description
1 polymer ?
#
loop_
_entity_poly.entity_id
_entity_poly.type
_entity_poly.pdbx_seq_one_letter_code
_entity_poly.pdbx_strand_id
1 'polypeptide(L)'
;MPQRYRFPSGELTPGLVLPPDIQRRFRLLLASIEAASSPVNCLIAQANAQGACLGLDMGHVIARYDIERIEILVDNLASQRLAELAGDAHP
;
A
#
# COMPACT_ATOMS: atom_id res chain seq x y z
N MET A 1 -13.86 -6.89 6.51
CA MET A 1 -13.86 -6.02 5.31
C MET A 1 -13.07 -6.72 4.22
N PRO A 2 -13.55 -6.77 2.96
CA PRO A 2 -12.76 -7.32 1.86
C PRO A 2 -11.54 -6.43 1.61
N GLN A 3 -10.34 -7.01 1.65
CA GLN A 3 -9.08 -6.31 1.34
C GLN A 3 -9.12 -5.83 -0.10
N ARG A 4 -9.05 -4.51 -0.32
CA ARG A 4 -9.36 -3.88 -1.62
C ARG A 4 -8.27 -4.05 -2.67
N TYR A 5 -7.07 -4.47 -2.24
CA TYR A 5 -5.90 -4.69 -3.08
C TYR A 5 -5.63 -6.17 -3.40
N ARG A 6 -6.52 -7.10 -3.00
CA ARG A 6 -6.28 -8.53 -3.14
C ARG A 6 -6.85 -9.06 -4.46
N PHE A 7 -5.97 -9.43 -5.39
CA PHE A 7 -6.39 -10.21 -6.56
C PHE A 7 -6.68 -11.67 -6.17
N PRO A 8 -7.56 -12.38 -6.89
CA PRO A 8 -7.84 -13.80 -6.65
C PRO A 8 -6.58 -14.69 -6.73
N SER A 9 -5.57 -14.26 -7.50
CA SER A 9 -4.25 -14.89 -7.62
C SER A 9 -3.34 -14.69 -6.40
N GLY A 10 -3.75 -13.86 -5.44
CA GLY A 10 -2.94 -13.45 -4.30
C GLY A 10 -1.99 -12.29 -4.59
N GLU A 11 -1.91 -11.82 -5.83
CA GLU A 11 -1.10 -10.67 -6.24
C GLU A 11 -1.58 -9.36 -5.61
N LEU A 12 -0.65 -8.39 -5.51
CA LEU A 12 -0.95 -7.02 -5.04
C LEU A 12 -1.39 -6.12 -6.19
N THR A 13 -0.80 -6.31 -7.37
CA THR A 13 -1.20 -5.67 -8.64
C THR A 13 -1.14 -6.71 -9.76
N PRO A 14 -1.95 -6.59 -10.84
CA PRO A 14 -2.06 -7.65 -11.85
C PRO A 14 -0.72 -7.91 -12.56
N GLY A 15 -0.20 -9.13 -12.50
CA GLY A 15 1.08 -9.46 -13.14
C GLY A 15 2.31 -8.93 -12.40
N LEU A 16 2.17 -8.57 -11.12
CA LEU A 16 3.30 -8.27 -10.24
C LEU A 16 3.61 -9.49 -9.37
N VAL A 17 4.72 -10.16 -9.66
CA VAL A 17 5.21 -11.31 -8.90
C VAL A 17 6.29 -10.87 -7.94
N LEU A 18 5.97 -10.84 -6.65
CA LEU A 18 6.92 -10.49 -5.59
C LEU A 18 7.37 -11.74 -4.83
N PRO A 19 8.59 -11.74 -4.29
CA PRO A 19 9.00 -12.71 -3.29
C PRO A 19 7.98 -12.79 -2.13
N PRO A 20 7.65 -13.99 -1.62
CA PRO A 20 6.56 -14.16 -0.64
C PRO A 20 6.66 -13.28 0.61
N ASP A 21 7.87 -13.08 1.14
CA ASP A 21 8.10 -12.26 2.32
C ASP A 21 7.85 -10.77 2.07
N ILE A 22 8.27 -10.28 0.91
CA ILE A 22 8.02 -8.90 0.46
C ILE A 22 6.53 -8.71 0.25
N GLN A 23 5.89 -9.66 -0.44
CA GLN A 23 4.45 -9.63 -0.67
C GLN A 23 3.68 -9.59 0.65
N ARG A 24 4.03 -10.45 1.62
CA ARG A 24 3.43 -10.45 2.95
C ARG A 24 3.63 -9.12 3.67
N ARG A 25 4.83 -8.53 3.60
CA ARG A 25 5.13 -7.24 4.24
C ARG A 25 4.26 -6.13 3.66
N PHE A 26 4.15 -6.04 2.34
CA PHE A 26 3.30 -5.03 1.69
C PHE A 26 1.81 -5.23 2.01
N ARG A 27 1.31 -6.46 2.09
CA ARG A 27 -0.08 -6.68 2.55
C ARG A 27 -0.33 -6.07 3.94
N LEU A 28 0.62 -6.22 4.87
CA LEU A 28 0.48 -5.63 6.20
C LEU A 28 0.51 -4.10 6.16
N LEU A 29 1.38 -3.52 5.34
CA LEU A 29 1.49 -2.07 5.18
C LEU A 29 0.22 -1.48 4.56
N LEU A 30 -0.30 -2.10 3.49
CA LEU A 30 -1.55 -1.71 2.85
C LEU A 30 -2.75 -1.87 3.80
N ALA A 31 -2.81 -2.97 4.57
CA ALA A 31 -3.84 -3.15 5.58
C ALA A 31 -3.79 -2.08 6.68
N SER A 32 -2.60 -1.58 7.03
CA SER A 32 -2.46 -0.47 7.98
C SER A 32 -2.98 0.85 7.43
N ILE A 33 -2.87 1.07 6.11
CA ILE A 33 -3.47 2.23 5.44
C ILE A 33 -4.99 2.11 5.48
N GLU A 34 -5.56 0.96 5.07
CA GLU A 34 -7.01 0.71 5.12
C GLU A 34 -7.59 0.87 6.53
N ALA A 35 -6.86 0.41 7.55
CA ALA A 35 -7.29 0.45 8.95
C ALA A 35 -7.07 1.81 9.63
N ALA A 36 -6.50 2.80 8.94
CA ALA A 36 -6.24 4.10 9.53
C ALA A 36 -7.54 4.79 9.98
N SER A 37 -7.57 5.23 11.24
CA SER A 37 -8.72 5.88 11.87
C SER A 37 -8.70 7.41 11.84
N SER A 38 -7.59 8.01 11.38
CA SER A 38 -7.44 9.45 11.25
C SER A 38 -6.58 9.80 10.05
N PRO A 39 -6.70 11.01 9.48
CA PRO A 39 -5.86 11.44 8.36
C PRO A 39 -4.36 11.34 8.67
N VAL A 40 -3.96 11.72 9.89
CA VAL A 40 -2.56 11.62 10.35
C VAL A 40 -2.09 10.17 10.37
N ASN A 41 -2.89 9.25 10.93
CA ASN A 41 -2.55 7.82 10.95
C ASN A 41 -2.43 7.25 9.53
N CYS A 42 -3.28 7.71 8.60
CA CYS A 42 -3.22 7.31 7.20
C CYS A 42 -1.92 7.77 6.53
N LEU A 43 -1.53 9.03 6.72
CA LEU A 43 -0.28 9.58 6.18
C LEU A 43 0.95 8.88 6.76
N ILE A 44 0.95 8.55 8.05
CA ILE A 44 2.04 7.77 8.67
C ILE A 44 2.11 6.37 8.06
N ALA A 45 0.97 5.69 7.88
CA ALA A 45 0.93 4.37 7.25
C ALA A 45 1.40 4.41 5.79
N GLN A 46 1.01 5.45 5.03
CA GLN A 46 1.49 5.69 3.67
C GLN A 46 3.02 5.89 3.64
N ALA A 47 3.56 6.76 4.49
CA ALA A 47 4.99 7.02 4.58
C ALA A 47 5.79 5.74 4.92
N ASN A 48 5.26 4.90 5.83
CA ASN A 48 5.88 3.61 6.14
C ASN A 48 5.89 2.66 4.93
N ALA A 49 4.83 2.66 4.13
CA ALA A 49 4.75 1.86 2.91
C ALA A 49 5.72 2.37 1.81
N GLN A 50 5.80 3.69 1.62
CA GLN A 50 6.75 4.34 0.71
C GLN A 50 8.21 4.10 1.14
N GLY A 51 8.49 4.16 2.45
CA GLY A 51 9.82 3.82 2.99
C GLY A 51 10.23 2.37 2.70
N ALA A 52 9.28 1.44 2.69
CA ALA A 52 9.54 0.06 2.26
C ALA A 52 9.87 -0.03 0.77
N CYS A 53 9.17 0.72 -0.10
CA CYS A 53 9.50 0.81 -1.53
C CYS A 53 10.92 1.36 -1.74
N LEU A 54 11.28 2.44 -1.05
CA LEU A 54 12.63 3.02 -1.11
C LEU A 54 13.71 2.00 -0.70
N GLY A 55 13.45 1.24 0.37
CA GLY A 55 14.36 0.19 0.82
C GLY A 55 14.57 -0.92 -0.21
N LEU A 56 13.52 -1.30 -0.94
CA LEU A 56 13.63 -2.27 -2.05
C LEU A 56 14.44 -1.71 -3.23
N ASP A 57 14.28 -0.42 -3.52
CA ASP A 57 14.97 0.24 -4.64
C ASP A 57 16.47 0.36 -4.36
N MET A 58 16.82 0.88 -3.17
CA MET A 58 18.20 0.97 -2.70
C MET A 58 18.89 -0.40 -2.59
N GLY A 59 18.12 -1.43 -2.22
CA GLY A 59 18.61 -2.80 -2.13
C GLY A 59 18.64 -3.54 -3.47
N HIS A 60 18.16 -2.92 -4.57
CA HIS A 60 17.98 -3.53 -5.88
C HIS A 60 17.30 -4.91 -5.82
N VAL A 61 16.32 -5.06 -4.93
CA VAL A 61 15.71 -6.35 -4.59
C VAL A 61 14.74 -6.82 -5.68
N ILE A 62 14.07 -5.88 -6.33
CA ILE A 62 13.16 -6.10 -7.46
C ILE A 62 13.36 -5.00 -8.51
N ALA A 63 12.78 -5.17 -9.70
CA ALA A 63 12.90 -4.18 -10.76
C ALA A 63 12.25 -2.84 -10.38
N ARG A 64 12.86 -1.70 -10.74
CA ARG A 64 12.31 -0.36 -10.50
C ARG A 64 10.88 -0.20 -11.01
N TYR A 65 10.59 -0.77 -12.18
CA TYR A 65 9.24 -0.80 -12.75
C TYR A 65 8.21 -1.45 -11.81
N ASP A 66 8.59 -2.53 -11.13
CA ASP A 66 7.70 -3.20 -10.17
C ASP A 66 7.54 -2.39 -8.88
N ILE A 67 8.58 -1.68 -8.44
CA ILE A 67 8.53 -0.75 -7.30
C ILE A 67 7.55 0.39 -7.59
N GLU A 68 7.64 1.02 -8.75
CA GLU A 68 6.74 2.11 -9.16
C GLU A 68 5.28 1.69 -9.14
N ARG A 69 4.99 0.45 -9.57
CA ARG A 69 3.63 -0.10 -9.51
C ARG A 69 3.12 -0.25 -8.08
N ILE A 70 4.00 -0.56 -7.13
CA ILE A 70 3.66 -0.64 -5.71
C ILE A 70 3.48 0.77 -5.13
N GLU A 71 4.35 1.72 -5.47
CA GLU A 71 4.22 3.13 -5.07
C GLU A 71 2.87 3.70 -5.51
N ILE A 72 2.47 3.47 -6.76
CA ILE A 72 1.15 3.86 -7.29
C ILE A 72 0.01 3.20 -6.50
N LEU A 73 0.13 1.91 -6.17
CA LEU A 73 -0.88 1.22 -5.36
C LEU A 73 -1.01 1.83 -3.96
N VAL A 74 0.11 2.13 -3.32
CA VAL A 74 0.16 2.77 -1.99
C VAL A 74 -0.50 4.14 -2.03
N ASP A 75 -0.18 4.97 -3.02
CA ASP A 75 -0.73 6.32 -3.16
C ASP A 75 -2.22 6.29 -3.46
N ASN A 76 -2.69 5.39 -4.33
CA ASN A 76 -4.11 5.23 -4.62
C ASN A 76 -4.89 4.80 -3.38
N LEU A 77 -4.37 3.84 -2.61
CA LEU A 77 -5.02 3.34 -1.40
C LEU A 77 -5.08 4.41 -0.30
N ALA A 78 -3.98 5.15 -0.09
CA ALA A 78 -3.93 6.24 0.87
C ALA A 78 -4.86 7.40 0.47
N SER A 79 -4.85 7.78 -0.81
CA SER A 79 -5.75 8.83 -1.34
C SER A 79 -7.21 8.48 -1.13
N GLN A 80 -7.59 7.23 -1.42
CA GLN A 80 -8.95 6.75 -1.18
C GLN A 80 -9.30 6.80 0.31
N ARG A 81 -8.42 6.31 1.19
CA ARG A 81 -8.70 6.29 2.63
C ARG A 81 -8.80 7.70 3.21
N LEU A 82 -7.95 8.62 2.78
CA LEU A 82 -8.03 10.03 3.17
C LEU A 82 -9.35 10.67 2.74
N ALA A 83 -9.83 10.37 1.54
CA ALA A 83 -11.12 10.85 1.07
C ALA A 83 -12.29 10.31 1.92
N GLU A 84 -12.25 9.03 2.31
CA GLU A 84 -13.24 8.45 3.22
C GLU A 84 -13.22 9.11 4.59
N LEU A 85 -12.04 9.29 5.18
CA LEU A 85 -11.87 9.95 6.47
C LEU A 85 -12.34 11.42 6.45
N ALA A 86 -12.19 12.11 5.31
CA ALA A 86 -12.70 13.46 5.12
C ALA A 86 -14.24 13.49 4.97
N GLY A 87 -14.81 12.47 4.31
CA GLY A 87 -16.26 12.27 4.20
C GLY A 87 -16.91 11.96 5.56
N ASP A 88 -16.31 11.08 6.36
CA ASP A 88 -16.77 10.71 7.71
C ASP A 88 -16.72 11.89 8.70
N ALA A 89 -15.94 12.93 8.40
CA ALA A 89 -15.84 14.13 9.22
C ALA A 89 -16.99 15.14 8.98
N HIS A 90 -17.79 14.96 7.93
CA HIS A 90 -18.99 15.75 7.68
C HIS A 90 -20.26 14.96 8.07
N PRO A 91 -21.04 15.43 9.08
CA PRO A 91 -22.27 14.79 9.51
C PRO A 91 -23.42 14.91 8.50
#